data_AF-A0AAU4ZHT9-F1
#
_entry.id   AF-A0AAU4ZHT9-F1
#
_cell.length_a   1.000
_cell.length_b   1.000
_cell.length_c   1.000
_cell.angle_alpha   90.00
_cell.angle_beta   90.00
_cell.angle_gamma   90.00
#
_symmetry.space_group_name_H-M   'P 1'
#
loop_
_entity.id
_entity.type
_entity.pdbx_description
1 polymer ?
#
loop_
_entity_poly.entity_id
_entity_poly.type
_entity_poly.pdbx_seq_one_letter_code
_entity_poly.pdbx_strand_id
1 'polypeptide(L)'
;MGCTGAPRYLGLDDSVRDTFSHLPAEFPTRCQTWSNEQVAVAGILLRSLHEGTRGSRLTAGHPVVCHHDPGPNNVVFRNDRPTAFIDFDTAAPGRASVTCYASGPCVRPFCVSLIGWRASGP
;
A
#
# COMPACT_ATOMS: atom_id res chain seq x y z
N MET A 1 1.11 -9.14 -15.92
CA MET A 1 1.45 -9.20 -14.48
C MET A 1 2.01 -7.85 -14.09
N GLY A 2 1.35 -7.15 -13.18
CA GLY A 2 1.76 -5.83 -12.73
C GLY A 2 0.77 -5.34 -11.70
N CYS A 3 1.27 -4.93 -10.53
CA CYS A 3 0.44 -4.24 -9.55
C CYS A 3 0.22 -2.82 -10.07
N THR A 4 -1.02 -2.44 -10.38
CA THR A 4 -1.35 -1.06 -10.77
C THR A 4 -1.37 -0.11 -9.58
N GLY A 5 -1.32 -0.66 -8.35
CA GLY A 5 -1.33 0.07 -7.10
C GLY A 5 0.06 0.41 -6.53
N ALA A 6 1.09 0.53 -7.37
CA ALA A 6 2.43 0.95 -6.97
C ALA A 6 3.12 1.71 -8.11
N PRO A 7 4.10 2.59 -7.81
CA PRO A 7 4.93 3.21 -8.84
C PRO A 7 5.65 2.18 -9.70
N ARG A 8 5.77 2.44 -11.01
CA ARG A 8 6.57 1.61 -11.91
C ARG A 8 8.05 1.94 -11.75
N TYR A 9 8.88 0.94 -11.51
CA TYR A 9 10.33 1.10 -11.51
C TYR A 9 10.85 1.47 -12.92
N LEU A 10 11.72 2.48 -12.98
CA LEU A 10 12.30 3.02 -14.22
C LEU A 10 13.78 2.68 -14.39
N GLY A 11 14.42 2.09 -13.38
CA GLY A 11 15.85 1.80 -13.38
C GLY A 11 16.64 2.73 -12.45
N LEU A 12 17.96 2.67 -12.57
CA LEU A 12 18.89 3.53 -11.83
C LEU A 12 19.18 4.80 -12.63
N ASP A 13 19.33 5.93 -11.95
CA ASP A 13 19.86 7.17 -12.54
C ASP A 13 21.40 7.20 -12.54
N ASP A 14 21.99 8.27 -13.07
CA ASP A 14 23.45 8.46 -13.14
C ASP A 14 24.13 8.54 -11.76
N SER A 15 23.35 8.74 -10.69
CA SER A 15 23.82 8.73 -9.30
C SER A 15 23.55 7.39 -8.60
N VAL A 16 23.19 6.34 -9.34
CA VAL A 16 22.89 4.99 -8.84
C VAL A 16 21.72 4.99 -7.84
N ARG A 17 20.70 5.83 -8.10
CA ARG A 17 19.46 5.87 -7.32
C ARG A 17 18.31 5.23 -8.07
N ASP A 18 17.49 4.47 -7.35
CA ASP A 18 16.27 3.91 -7.90
C ASP A 18 15.30 5.01 -8.33
N THR A 19 14.87 4.95 -9.59
CA THR A 19 13.94 5.90 -10.18
C THR A 19 12.58 5.22 -10.41
N PHE A 20 11.50 5.95 -10.15
CA PHE A 20 10.13 5.46 -10.27
C PHE A 20 9.24 6.42 -11.05
N SER A 21 8.15 5.91 -11.64
CA SER A 21 7.15 6.74 -12.30
C SER A 21 6.46 7.69 -11.31
N HIS A 22 6.31 8.95 -11.69
CA HIS A 22 5.54 9.91 -10.91
C HIS A 22 4.05 9.51 -10.83
N LEU A 23 3.49 9.53 -9.61
CA LEU A 23 2.08 9.34 -9.35
C LEU A 23 1.44 10.69 -8.99
N PRO A 24 0.46 11.19 -9.78
CA PRO A 24 -0.29 12.38 -9.38
C PRO A 24 -1.01 12.14 -8.07
N ALA A 25 -0.70 12.96 -7.06
CA ALA A 25 -1.18 12.80 -5.69
C ALA A 25 -1.82 14.09 -5.17
N GLU A 26 -2.91 13.93 -4.44
CA GLU A 26 -3.48 14.92 -3.53
C GLU A 26 -3.24 14.42 -2.12
N PHE A 27 -2.55 15.20 -1.29
CA PHE A 27 -2.32 14.84 0.10
C PHE A 27 -3.41 15.46 0.99
N PRO A 28 -4.00 14.69 1.91
CA PRO A 28 -4.88 15.27 2.91
C PRO A 28 -4.12 16.34 3.69
N THR A 29 -4.62 17.58 3.67
CA THR A 29 -3.96 18.72 4.35
C THR A 29 -4.11 18.70 5.86
N ARG A 30 -4.97 17.81 6.40
CA ARG A 30 -5.23 17.62 7.83
C ARG A 30 -5.55 16.15 8.12
N CYS A 31 -5.44 15.75 9.40
CA CYS A 31 -6.04 14.50 9.84
C CYS A 31 -7.54 14.50 9.48
N GLN A 32 -8.01 13.41 8.88
CA GLN A 32 -9.41 13.22 8.57
C GLN A 32 -9.90 11.84 9.04
N THR A 33 -11.20 11.73 9.18
CA THR A 33 -11.86 10.43 9.29
C THR A 33 -11.92 9.82 7.89
N TRP A 34 -11.54 8.55 7.77
CA TRP A 34 -11.54 7.83 6.51
C TRP A 34 -12.86 7.12 6.29
N SER A 35 -13.43 7.25 5.09
CA SER A 35 -14.68 6.56 4.74
C SER A 35 -14.45 5.06 4.59
N ASN A 36 -15.50 4.26 4.80
CA ASN A 36 -15.45 2.82 4.56
C ASN A 36 -15.06 2.50 3.10
N GLU A 37 -15.44 3.35 2.14
CA GLU A 37 -15.05 3.19 0.75
C GLU A 37 -13.54 3.40 0.56
N GLN A 38 -12.98 4.46 1.13
CA GLN A 38 -11.53 4.72 1.07
C GLN A 38 -10.74 3.55 1.66
N VAL A 39 -11.15 3.06 2.83
CA VAL A 39 -10.52 1.90 3.46
C VAL A 39 -10.65 0.65 2.60
N ALA A 40 -11.82 0.42 1.99
CA ALA A 40 -12.04 -0.73 1.10
C ALA A 40 -11.15 -0.68 -0.14
N VAL A 41 -11.01 0.48 -0.78
CA VAL A 41 -10.13 0.65 -1.94
C VAL A 41 -8.68 0.41 -1.55
N ALA A 42 -8.21 0.91 -0.41
CA ALA A 42 -6.87 0.62 0.11
C ALA A 42 -6.67 -0.89 0.37
N GLY A 43 -7.68 -1.58 0.93
CA GLY A 43 -7.67 -3.03 1.10
C GLY A 43 -7.56 -3.79 -0.22
N ILE A 44 -8.23 -3.34 -1.27
CA ILE A 44 -8.14 -3.90 -2.63
C ILE A 44 -6.73 -3.71 -3.22
N LEU A 45 -6.13 -2.53 -3.04
CA LEU A 45 -4.75 -2.27 -3.49
C LEU A 45 -3.75 -3.20 -2.78
N LEU A 46 -3.90 -3.36 -1.46
CA LEU A 46 -3.02 -4.21 -0.67
C LEU A 46 -3.18 -5.69 -1.04
N ARG A 47 -4.41 -6.14 -1.29
CA ARG A 47 -4.67 -7.47 -1.84
C ARG A 47 -4.03 -7.64 -3.21
N SER A 48 -4.09 -6.63 -4.07
CA SER A 48 -3.49 -6.68 -5.41
C SER A 48 -1.96 -6.80 -5.33
N LEU A 49 -1.31 -6.15 -4.37
CA LEU A 49 0.11 -6.35 -4.07
C LEU A 49 0.40 -7.80 -3.64
N HIS A 50 -0.40 -8.32 -2.71
CA HIS A 50 -0.25 -9.70 -2.23
C HIS A 50 -0.38 -10.72 -3.37
N GLU A 51 -1.42 -10.59 -4.20
CA GLU A 51 -1.61 -11.49 -5.34
C GLU A 51 -0.54 -11.30 -6.43
N GLY A 52 -0.09 -10.06 -6.67
CA GLY A 52 0.95 -9.77 -7.65
C GLY A 52 2.32 -10.35 -7.29
N THR A 53 2.57 -10.63 -6.01
CA THR A 53 3.83 -11.20 -5.53
C THR A 53 3.75 -12.71 -5.28
N ARG A 54 2.54 -13.28 -5.23
CA ARG A 54 2.32 -14.71 -4.96
C ARG A 54 3.09 -15.59 -5.95
N GLY A 55 3.86 -16.54 -5.41
CA GLY A 55 4.65 -17.49 -6.20
C GLY A 55 5.85 -16.88 -6.93
N SER A 56 6.11 -15.58 -6.76
CA SER A 56 7.33 -14.95 -7.25
C SER A 56 8.53 -15.31 -6.37
N ARG A 57 9.75 -15.12 -6.90
CA ARG A 57 10.99 -15.28 -6.11
C ARG A 57 11.06 -14.33 -4.92
N LEU A 58 10.36 -13.19 -4.99
CA LEU A 58 10.34 -12.19 -3.92
C LEU A 58 9.71 -12.72 -2.64
N THR A 59 8.88 -13.77 -2.70
CA THR A 59 8.25 -14.30 -1.49
C THR A 59 9.19 -15.16 -0.65
N ALA A 60 10.38 -15.53 -1.14
CA ALA A 60 11.35 -16.33 -0.38
C ALA A 60 10.74 -17.54 0.37
N GLY A 61 9.78 -18.24 -0.26
CA GLY A 61 9.09 -19.39 0.33
C GLY A 61 7.86 -19.06 1.20
N HIS A 62 7.58 -17.78 1.44
CA HIS A 62 6.33 -17.32 2.05
C HIS A 62 5.18 -17.22 1.03
N PRO A 63 3.92 -17.10 1.50
CA PRO A 63 2.79 -16.97 0.60
C PRO A 63 2.83 -15.73 -0.31
N VAL A 64 3.24 -14.57 0.23
CA VAL A 64 3.23 -13.26 -0.44
C VAL A 64 4.34 -12.35 0.12
N VAL A 65 4.57 -11.21 -0.51
CA VAL A 65 5.29 -10.07 0.10
C VAL A 65 4.27 -9.11 0.69
N CYS A 66 4.45 -8.71 1.94
CA CYS A 66 3.58 -7.75 2.64
C CYS A 66 4.24 -6.36 2.65
N HIS A 67 3.43 -5.30 2.68
CA HIS A 67 3.93 -3.93 2.79
C HIS A 67 4.47 -3.61 4.18
N HIS A 68 3.89 -4.21 5.24
CA HIS A 68 4.21 -3.97 6.66
C HIS A 68 3.94 -2.58 7.22
N ASP A 69 3.72 -1.56 6.40
CA ASP A 69 3.27 -0.24 6.88
C ASP A 69 2.27 0.45 5.93
N PRO A 70 1.09 -0.14 5.65
CA PRO A 70 0.09 0.44 4.77
C PRO A 70 -0.73 1.54 5.47
N GLY A 71 -0.07 2.47 6.16
CA GLY A 71 -0.70 3.67 6.73
C GLY A 71 -1.07 4.69 5.63
N PRO A 72 -1.98 5.65 5.92
CA PRO A 72 -2.40 6.63 4.93
C PRO A 72 -1.28 7.58 4.47
N ASN A 73 -0.21 7.71 5.26
CA ASN A 73 1.02 8.40 4.85
C ASN A 73 1.75 7.71 3.70
N ASN A 74 1.54 6.40 3.54
CA ASN A 74 2.15 5.57 2.50
C ASN A 74 1.16 5.24 1.38
N VAL A 75 0.04 5.96 1.31
CA VAL A 75 -0.98 5.81 0.28
C VAL A 75 -1.08 7.09 -0.53
N VAL A 76 -1.03 6.97 -1.85
CA VAL A 76 -1.30 8.06 -2.78
C VAL A 76 -2.80 8.17 -3.00
N PHE A 77 -3.34 9.36 -2.74
CA PHE A 77 -4.74 9.68 -3.00
C PHE A 77 -4.89 10.53 -4.25
N ARG A 78 -5.99 10.35 -4.97
CA ARG A 78 -6.39 11.20 -6.10
C ARG A 78 -7.90 11.29 -6.14
N ASN A 79 -8.47 12.49 -6.21
CA ASN A 79 -9.91 12.71 -6.09
C ASN A 79 -10.48 12.03 -4.84
N ASP A 80 -9.80 12.18 -3.69
CA ASP A 80 -10.17 11.58 -2.40
C ASP A 80 -10.22 10.03 -2.38
N ARG A 81 -9.63 9.34 -3.37
CA ARG A 81 -9.59 7.88 -3.44
C ARG A 81 -8.15 7.35 -3.40
N PRO A 82 -7.86 6.28 -2.64
CA PRO A 82 -6.57 5.59 -2.72
C PRO A 82 -6.29 5.07 -4.12
N THR A 83 -5.07 5.24 -4.60
CA THR A 83 -4.67 4.82 -5.95
C THR A 83 -3.41 3.96 -5.96
N ALA A 84 -2.50 4.15 -5.01
CA ALA A 84 -1.29 3.35 -4.90
C ALA A 84 -0.71 3.36 -3.48
N PHE A 85 0.07 2.33 -3.16
CA PHE A 85 1.00 2.35 -2.04
C PHE A 85 2.39 2.82 -2.49
N ILE A 86 3.12 3.43 -1.57
CA ILE A 86 4.51 3.89 -1.70
C ILE A 86 5.28 3.50 -0.44
N ASP A 87 6.59 3.72 -0.42
CA ASP A 87 7.45 3.41 0.74
C ASP A 87 7.47 1.91 1.08
N PHE A 88 8.07 1.12 0.19
CA PHE A 88 8.19 -0.34 0.31
C PHE A 88 9.44 -0.78 1.09
N ASP A 89 10.13 0.12 1.79
CA ASP A 89 11.39 -0.19 2.47
C ASP A 89 11.23 -1.23 3.60
N THR A 90 10.02 -1.32 4.16
CA THR A 90 9.65 -2.33 5.16
C THR A 90 8.99 -3.58 4.56
N ALA A 91 8.80 -3.61 3.24
CA ALA A 91 8.11 -4.70 2.58
C ALA A 91 8.96 -5.98 2.65
N ALA A 92 8.35 -7.08 3.09
CA ALA A 92 9.07 -8.34 3.20
C ALA A 92 8.16 -9.56 3.00
N PRO A 93 8.75 -10.73 2.68
CA PRO A 93 8.07 -12.02 2.71
C PRO A 93 7.26 -12.25 3.99
N GLY A 94 6.01 -12.71 3.85
CA GLY A 94 5.16 -12.94 5.01
C GLY A 94 3.83 -13.61 4.70
N ARG A 95 3.03 -13.76 5.76
CA ARG A 95 1.60 -14.07 5.64
C ARG A 95 0.87 -12.78 5.30
N ALA A 96 -0.11 -12.83 4.39
CA ALA A 96 -0.90 -11.68 3.97
C ALA A 96 -1.43 -10.89 5.19
N SER A 97 -0.71 -9.82 5.53
CA SER A 97 -0.92 -9.03 6.72
C SER A 97 -1.26 -7.60 6.33
N VAL A 98 -2.07 -6.96 7.15
CA VAL A 98 -2.47 -5.56 7.06
C VAL A 98 -1.93 -4.76 8.25
N THR A 99 -0.91 -5.30 8.93
CA THR A 99 -0.23 -4.61 10.03
C THR A 99 0.32 -3.29 9.54
N CYS A 100 0.00 -2.22 10.27
CA CYS A 100 0.62 -0.90 10.13
C CYS A 100 1.44 -0.61 11.38
N TYR A 101 2.65 -0.07 11.22
CA TYR A 101 3.51 0.33 12.32
C TYR A 101 3.43 1.83 12.61
N ALA A 102 2.96 2.62 11.66
CA ALA A 102 2.82 4.05 11.82
C ALA A 102 1.86 4.41 12.97
N SER A 103 2.34 5.31 13.84
CA SER A 103 1.64 5.77 15.02
C SER A 103 1.35 7.26 14.90
N GLY A 104 0.10 7.65 15.08
CA GLY A 104 -0.33 9.03 14.98
C GLY A 104 -1.86 9.17 14.93
N PRO A 105 -2.41 10.32 15.30
CA PRO A 105 -3.86 10.53 15.38
C PRO A 105 -4.57 10.38 14.03
N CYS A 106 -3.91 10.70 12.91
CA CYS A 106 -4.49 10.52 11.58
C CYS A 106 -4.41 9.06 11.07
N VAL A 107 -3.41 8.31 11.54
CA VAL A 107 -3.02 6.98 11.02
C VAL A 107 -3.80 5.88 11.74
N ARG A 108 -3.95 6.00 13.06
CA ARG A 108 -4.66 5.01 13.89
C ARG A 108 -6.06 4.67 13.36
N PRO A 109 -6.95 5.64 13.03
CA PRO A 109 -8.28 5.34 12.53
C PRO A 109 -8.26 4.56 11.20
N PHE A 110 -7.38 4.95 10.28
CA PHE A 110 -7.20 4.25 9.01
C PHE A 110 -6.77 2.80 9.22
N CYS A 111 -5.74 2.61 10.04
CA CYS A 111 -5.15 1.30 10.29
C CYS A 111 -6.14 0.37 10.99
N VAL A 112 -6.85 0.87 12.01
CA VAL A 112 -7.91 0.09 12.69
C VAL A 112 -8.99 -0.34 11.71
N SER A 113 -9.46 0.58 10.86
CA SER A 113 -10.47 0.25 9.85
C SER A 113 -9.95 -0.72 8.80
N LEU A 114 -8.69 -0.58 8.36
CA LEU A 114 -8.06 -1.47 7.37
C LEU A 114 -7.81 -2.87 7.94
N ILE A 115 -7.39 -2.97 9.21
CA ILE A 115 -7.22 -4.24 9.93
C ILE A 115 -8.56 -4.93 10.14
N GLY A 116 -9.60 -4.16 10.46
CA GLY A 116 -10.97 -4.65 10.59
C GLY A 116 -11.65 -4.94 9.25
N TRP A 117 -11.11 -4.44 8.13
CA TRP A 117 -11.69 -4.61 6.82
C TRP A 117 -11.58 -6.07 6.40
N ARG A 118 -12.75 -6.70 6.28
CA ARG A 118 -12.90 -7.94 5.55
C ARG A 118 -13.49 -7.56 4.21
N ALA A 119 -12.90 -8.06 3.13
CA ALA A 119 -13.56 -8.02 1.84
C ALA A 119 -14.87 -8.82 1.97
N SER A 120 -15.98 -8.13 2.21
CA SER A 120 -17.31 -8.68 1.93
C SER A 120 -17.37 -8.82 0.40
N GLY A 121 -17.01 -9.99 -0.10
CA GLY A 121 -16.98 -10.29 -1.54
C GLY A 121 -18.38 -10.44 -2.15
N PRO A 122 -18.48 -10.75 -3.45
CA PRO A 122 -17.41 -11.29 -4.32
C PRO A 122 -16.49 -10.27 -4.99
#